data_AF-A0A529I5R3-F1
#
_entry.id   AF-A0A529I5R3-F1
#
_cell.length_a   1.000
_cell.length_b   1.000
_cell.length_c   1.000
_cell.angle_alpha   90.00
_cell.angle_beta   90.00
_cell.angle_gamma   90.00
#
_symmetry.space_group_name_H-M   'P 1'
#
loop_
_entity.id
_entity.type
_entity.pdbx_description
1 polymer ?
#
loop_
_entity_poly.entity_id
_entity_poly.type
_entity_poly.pdbx_seq_one_letter_code
_entity_poly.pdbx_strand_id
1 'polypeptide(L)'
;MPLKIAVQMDHVSTVSIAGDTSFALSLEAQRRGHKLFHYTPDRLSMRDGKVFARIEEMQVRDEKGNHYSLGEKVRTDLSEMDVVLLRQDPPFDMNYITTTHILERIHPGTLVVNDPAWVRNSPEKIFVTEFPELMPETLITKDPQEVAAFRKEFGDIIVKPLYGNGGAGIFHLHEADRNLASLLEMFGQMF
;
A
#
# COMPACT_ATOMS: atom_id res chain seq x y z
N MET A 1 9.61 -27.31 1.64
CA MET A 1 10.12 -27.18 0.26
C MET A 1 10.54 -25.72 0.06
N PRO A 2 11.68 -25.44 -0.59
CA PRO A 2 12.08 -24.07 -0.89
C PRO A 2 11.10 -23.44 -1.89
N LEU A 3 10.63 -22.23 -1.61
CA LEU A 3 9.73 -21.46 -2.46
C LEU A 3 10.52 -20.41 -3.26
N LYS A 4 10.00 -20.02 -4.41
CA LYS A 4 10.37 -18.81 -5.15
C LYS A 4 9.42 -17.68 -4.76
N ILE A 5 9.95 -16.67 -4.08
CA ILE A 5 9.19 -15.55 -3.55
C ILE A 5 9.64 -14.29 -4.28
N ALA A 6 8.75 -13.67 -5.04
CA ALA A 6 8.97 -12.35 -5.59
C ALA A 6 8.46 -11.28 -4.63
N VAL A 7 9.25 -10.25 -4.40
CA VAL A 7 8.92 -9.12 -3.53
C VAL A 7 8.72 -7.91 -4.42
N GLN A 8 7.47 -7.49 -4.59
CA GLN A 8 7.13 -6.23 -5.23
C GLN A 8 7.21 -5.12 -4.20
N MET A 9 8.22 -4.27 -4.30
CA MET A 9 8.46 -3.21 -3.34
C MET A 9 9.13 -2.01 -4.00
N ASP A 10 9.20 -0.89 -3.29
CA ASP A 10 10.16 0.16 -3.58
C ASP A 10 11.58 -0.43 -3.63
N HIS A 11 12.46 0.21 -4.41
CA HIS A 11 13.76 -0.38 -4.69
C HIS A 11 14.52 -0.68 -3.38
N VAL A 12 14.94 -1.92 -3.17
CA VAL A 12 15.53 -2.40 -1.90
C VAL A 12 16.72 -1.55 -1.38
N SER A 13 17.38 -0.79 -2.25
CA SER A 13 18.42 0.19 -1.85
C SER A 13 17.94 1.32 -0.95
N THR A 14 16.65 1.67 -0.98
CA THR A 14 16.09 2.79 -0.20
C THR A 14 15.57 2.35 1.17
N VAL A 15 15.58 1.05 1.45
CA VAL A 15 15.02 0.45 2.66
C VAL A 15 15.80 0.83 3.92
N SER A 16 15.08 1.22 4.97
CA SER A 16 15.62 1.38 6.32
C SER A 16 15.52 0.07 7.10
N ILE A 17 16.61 -0.70 7.15
CA ILE A 17 16.62 -2.07 7.71
C ILE A 17 16.20 -2.19 9.18
N ALA A 18 16.25 -1.09 9.95
CA ALA A 18 15.89 -1.11 11.38
C ALA A 18 14.38 -1.22 11.64
N GLY A 19 13.54 -0.88 10.67
CA GLY A 19 12.08 -0.83 10.85
C GLY A 19 11.26 -1.33 9.66
N ASP A 20 11.92 -1.80 8.60
CA ASP A 20 11.23 -2.25 7.40
C ASP A 20 10.76 -3.71 7.51
N THR A 21 9.43 -3.88 7.53
CA THR A 21 8.82 -5.21 7.63
C THR A 21 9.06 -6.07 6.37
N SER A 22 9.17 -5.47 5.19
CA SER A 22 9.46 -6.20 3.94
C SER A 22 10.85 -6.83 3.97
N PHE A 23 11.80 -6.12 4.57
CA PHE A 23 13.16 -6.59 4.84
C PHE A 23 13.18 -7.71 5.89
N ALA A 24 12.47 -7.54 7.01
CA ALA A 24 12.35 -8.56 8.05
C ALA A 24 11.75 -9.88 7.50
N LEU A 25 10.71 -9.78 6.66
CA LEU A 25 10.11 -10.93 5.98
C LEU A 25 11.10 -11.61 5.02
N SER A 26 11.89 -10.80 4.29
CA SER A 26 12.91 -11.29 3.37
C SER A 26 14.03 -12.04 4.10
N LEU A 27 14.53 -11.50 5.22
CA LEU A 27 15.53 -12.17 6.06
C LEU A 27 15.04 -13.55 6.52
N GLU A 28 13.81 -13.62 7.03
CA GLU A 28 13.23 -14.88 7.51
C GLU A 28 12.99 -15.87 6.36
N ALA A 29 12.51 -15.41 5.22
CA ALA A 29 12.33 -16.25 4.04
C ALA A 29 13.67 -16.85 3.56
N GLN A 30 14.73 -16.04 3.51
CA GLN A 30 16.08 -16.50 3.18
C GLN A 30 16.59 -17.50 4.22
N ARG A 31 16.38 -17.24 5.52
CA ARG A 31 16.76 -18.16 6.62
C ARG A 31 16.09 -19.54 6.49
N ARG A 32 14.86 -19.58 5.95
CA ARG A 32 14.13 -20.84 5.65
C ARG A 32 14.57 -21.52 4.36
N GLY A 33 15.54 -20.96 3.64
CA GLY A 33 16.06 -21.51 2.38
C GLY A 33 15.19 -21.21 1.16
N HIS A 34 14.30 -20.21 1.24
CA HIS A 34 13.56 -19.74 0.06
C HIS A 34 14.44 -18.88 -0.84
N LYS A 35 14.12 -18.86 -2.13
CA LYS A 35 14.75 -17.95 -3.10
C LYS A 35 13.95 -16.67 -3.19
N LEU A 36 14.62 -15.55 -3.08
CA LEU A 36 14.02 -14.22 -3.17
C LEU A 36 14.29 -13.61 -4.54
N PHE A 37 13.29 -12.91 -5.05
CA PHE A 37 13.40 -12.10 -6.24
C PHE A 37 12.84 -10.72 -5.97
N HIS A 38 13.51 -9.68 -6.43
CA HIS A 38 13.10 -8.29 -6.28
C HIS A 38 12.62 -7.74 -7.62
N TYR A 39 11.56 -6.95 -7.59
CA TYR A 39 11.22 -6.03 -8.68
C TYR A 39 10.41 -4.85 -8.16
N THR A 40 10.52 -3.72 -8.88
CA THR A 40 9.72 -2.53 -8.61
C THR A 40 8.42 -2.54 -9.42
N PRO A 41 7.33 -1.90 -8.93
CA PRO A 41 6.02 -1.98 -9.57
C PRO A 41 5.99 -1.55 -11.04
N ASP A 42 6.83 -0.59 -11.44
CA ASP A 42 6.99 -0.10 -12.82
C ASP A 42 7.52 -1.17 -13.80
N ARG A 43 7.98 -2.32 -13.29
CA ARG A 43 8.46 -3.44 -14.11
C ARG A 43 7.35 -4.43 -14.46
N LEU A 44 6.17 -4.32 -13.86
CA LEU A 44 5.04 -5.15 -14.22
C LEU A 44 4.62 -4.89 -15.66
N SER A 45 4.32 -5.97 -16.37
CA SER A 45 3.79 -5.93 -17.72
C SER A 45 2.81 -7.08 -17.91
N MET A 46 1.75 -6.83 -18.67
CA MET A 46 0.83 -7.87 -19.08
C MET A 46 0.83 -7.95 -20.60
N ARG A 47 0.99 -9.15 -21.14
CA ARG A 47 0.95 -9.41 -22.57
C ARG A 47 0.19 -10.70 -22.84
N ASP A 48 -0.82 -10.63 -23.70
CA ASP A 48 -1.60 -11.81 -24.14
C ASP A 48 -2.16 -12.62 -22.96
N GLY A 49 -2.62 -11.94 -21.91
CA GLY A 49 -3.18 -12.55 -20.69
C GLY A 49 -2.15 -13.08 -19.69
N LYS A 50 -0.85 -13.00 -20.00
CA LYS A 50 0.25 -13.41 -19.10
C LYS A 50 0.89 -12.21 -18.42
N VAL A 51 1.32 -12.41 -17.17
CA VAL A 51 1.94 -11.38 -16.33
C VAL A 51 3.44 -11.62 -16.27
N PHE A 52 4.22 -10.58 -16.55
CA PHE A 52 5.67 -10.62 -16.52
C PHE A 52 6.25 -9.46 -15.74
N ALA A 53 7.41 -9.69 -15.12
CA ALA A 53 8.27 -8.63 -14.62
C ALA A 53 9.73 -8.91 -14.98
N ARG A 54 10.54 -7.86 -15.04
CA ARG A 54 12.01 -8.02 -14.97
C ARG A 54 12.38 -8.11 -13.51
N ILE A 55 12.73 -9.30 -13.06
CA ILE A 55 13.06 -9.61 -11.66
C ILE A 55 14.56 -9.85 -11.50
N GLU A 56 15.08 -9.59 -10.31
CA GLU A 56 16.48 -9.81 -9.94
C GLU A 56 16.52 -10.79 -8.77
N GLU A 57 17.35 -11.84 -8.82
CA GLU A 57 17.57 -12.68 -7.65
C GLU A 57 18.17 -11.82 -6.53
N MET A 58 17.53 -11.86 -5.36
CA MET A 58 17.85 -10.99 -4.23
C MET A 58 18.45 -11.81 -3.09
N GLN A 59 19.52 -11.27 -2.49
CA GLN A 59 19.96 -11.70 -1.17
C GLN A 59 19.94 -10.50 -0.23
N VAL A 60 19.54 -10.73 1.02
CA VAL A 60 19.48 -9.69 2.07
C VAL A 60 20.38 -10.07 3.26
N ARG A 61 20.91 -9.05 3.94
CA ARG A 61 21.82 -9.17 5.09
C ARG A 61 21.52 -8.07 6.09
N ASP A 62 21.41 -8.39 7.38
CA ASP A 62 21.22 -7.39 8.43
C ASP A 62 22.53 -6.64 8.73
N GLU A 63 23.02 -5.92 7.74
CA GLU A 63 24.29 -5.20 7.72
C GLU A 63 24.08 -3.82 7.11
N LYS A 64 24.14 -2.77 7.94
CA LYS A 64 23.96 -1.40 7.48
C LYS A 64 25.00 -1.04 6.40
N GLY A 65 24.52 -0.63 5.22
CA GLY A 65 25.35 -0.28 4.07
C GLY A 65 25.75 -1.46 3.17
N ASN A 66 25.38 -2.69 3.53
CA ASN A 66 25.59 -3.90 2.72
C ASN A 66 24.34 -4.80 2.73
N HIS A 67 23.17 -4.19 2.88
CA HIS A 67 21.97 -4.92 3.28
C HIS A 67 21.32 -5.77 2.18
N TYR A 68 21.77 -5.62 0.93
CA TYR A 68 21.22 -6.36 -0.20
C TYR A 68 22.24 -6.57 -1.32
N SER A 69 21.98 -7.56 -2.18
CA SER A 69 22.63 -7.74 -3.48
C SER A 69 21.60 -8.25 -4.47
N LEU A 70 21.68 -7.74 -5.70
CA LEU A 70 20.79 -8.12 -6.80
C LEU A 70 21.61 -8.80 -7.91
N GLY A 71 21.07 -9.89 -8.45
CA GLY A 71 21.61 -10.58 -9.62
C GLY A 71 21.25 -9.88 -10.94
N GLU A 72 21.37 -10.60 -12.05
CA GLU A 72 20.97 -10.09 -13.36
C GLU A 72 19.44 -9.92 -13.45
N LYS A 73 19.00 -8.87 -14.16
CA LYS A 73 17.59 -8.64 -14.50
C LYS A 73 17.12 -9.63 -15.56
N VAL A 74 16.22 -10.54 -15.18
CA VAL A 74 15.63 -11.53 -16.09
C VAL A 74 14.13 -11.26 -16.24
N ARG A 75 13.63 -11.28 -17.49
CA ARG A 75 12.19 -11.20 -17.75
C ARG A 75 11.55 -12.56 -17.45
N THR A 76 10.67 -12.61 -16.48
CA THR A 76 10.08 -13.84 -15.95
C THR A 76 8.56 -13.78 -15.98
N ASP A 77 7.91 -14.89 -16.31
CA ASP A 77 6.46 -15.05 -16.14
C ASP A 77 6.18 -15.19 -14.63
N LEU A 78 5.42 -14.26 -14.05
CA LEU A 78 5.19 -14.25 -12.61
C LEU A 78 4.35 -15.44 -12.13
N SER A 79 3.65 -16.15 -13.03
CA SER A 79 2.98 -17.41 -12.69
C SER A 79 3.94 -18.55 -12.34
N GLU A 80 5.24 -18.41 -12.63
CA GLU A 80 6.29 -19.36 -12.23
C GLU A 80 6.78 -19.15 -10.79
N MET A 81 6.31 -18.09 -10.11
CA MET A 81 6.58 -17.84 -8.71
C MET A 81 5.55 -18.55 -7.83
N ASP A 82 5.99 -19.03 -6.67
CA ASP A 82 5.07 -19.59 -5.68
C ASP A 82 4.31 -18.48 -4.95
N VAL A 83 5.02 -17.37 -4.65
CA VAL A 83 4.50 -16.24 -3.87
C VAL A 83 4.94 -14.91 -4.48
N VAL A 84 4.04 -13.93 -4.50
CA VAL A 84 4.34 -12.51 -4.69
C VAL A 84 3.96 -11.75 -3.42
N LEU A 85 4.92 -11.13 -2.75
CA LEU A 85 4.66 -10.18 -1.66
C LEU A 85 4.42 -8.79 -2.26
N LEU A 86 3.17 -8.33 -2.25
CA LEU A 86 2.77 -6.97 -2.63
C LEU A 86 3.07 -6.02 -1.47
N ARG A 87 4.22 -5.36 -1.54
CA ARG A 87 4.85 -4.57 -0.46
C ARG A 87 5.29 -3.18 -0.92
N GLN A 88 4.74 -2.68 -2.02
CA GLN A 88 4.97 -1.30 -2.44
C GLN A 88 4.31 -0.34 -1.45
N ASP A 89 4.97 0.79 -1.18
CA ASP A 89 4.38 1.81 -0.31
C ASP A 89 3.26 2.59 -1.03
N PRO A 90 2.37 3.27 -0.29
CA PRO A 90 1.46 4.28 -0.84
C PRO A 90 2.23 5.40 -1.58
N PRO A 91 1.57 6.19 -2.45
CA PRO A 91 0.14 6.46 -2.45
C PRO A 91 -0.70 5.36 -3.10
N PHE A 92 -1.91 5.16 -2.58
CA PHE A 92 -2.92 4.33 -3.23
C PHE A 92 -3.55 5.13 -4.39
N ASP A 93 -2.88 5.13 -5.54
CA ASP A 93 -3.25 5.84 -6.75
C ASP A 93 -3.72 4.89 -7.87
N MET A 94 -3.99 5.44 -9.05
CA MET A 94 -4.39 4.63 -10.21
C MET A 94 -3.30 3.65 -10.66
N ASN A 95 -2.02 3.93 -10.40
CA ASN A 95 -0.93 3.01 -10.71
C ASN A 95 -0.97 1.82 -9.75
N TYR A 96 -1.12 2.08 -8.45
CA TYR A 96 -1.31 1.05 -7.42
C TYR A 96 -2.50 0.15 -7.81
N ILE A 97 -3.67 0.74 -8.06
CA ILE A 97 -4.88 -0.01 -8.48
C ILE A 97 -4.59 -0.85 -9.73
N THR A 98 -3.92 -0.29 -10.73
CA THR A 98 -3.56 -1.02 -11.95
C THR A 98 -2.66 -2.23 -11.65
N THR A 99 -1.68 -2.08 -10.76
CA THR A 99 -0.82 -3.22 -10.35
C THR A 99 -1.65 -4.35 -9.73
N THR A 100 -2.67 -4.02 -8.94
CA THR A 100 -3.53 -5.04 -8.32
C THR A 100 -4.35 -5.81 -9.35
N HIS A 101 -4.88 -5.15 -10.39
CA HIS A 101 -5.59 -5.83 -11.48
C HIS A 101 -4.67 -6.76 -12.29
N ILE A 102 -3.40 -6.37 -12.48
CA ILE A 102 -2.42 -7.22 -13.16
C ILE A 102 -2.11 -8.46 -12.30
N LEU A 103 -1.79 -8.26 -11.02
CA LEU A 103 -1.43 -9.37 -10.11
C LEU A 103 -2.61 -10.31 -9.83
N GLU A 104 -3.85 -9.82 -9.85
CA GLU A 104 -5.04 -10.67 -9.73
C GLU A 104 -5.11 -11.75 -10.81
N ARG A 105 -4.53 -11.52 -12.00
CA ARG A 105 -4.54 -12.51 -13.10
C ARG A 105 -3.79 -13.80 -12.77
N ILE A 106 -2.84 -13.75 -11.83
CA ILE A 106 -2.06 -14.91 -11.42
C ILE A 106 -2.51 -15.45 -10.05
N HIS A 107 -3.30 -14.70 -9.30
CA HIS A 107 -3.88 -15.16 -8.03
C HIS A 107 -5.09 -16.09 -8.26
N PRO A 108 -5.28 -17.19 -7.50
CA PRO A 108 -4.44 -17.72 -6.43
C PRO A 108 -3.39 -18.75 -6.85
N GLY A 109 -3.19 -18.98 -8.16
CA GLY A 109 -2.19 -19.94 -8.66
C GLY A 109 -0.76 -19.61 -8.23
N THR A 110 -0.40 -18.33 -8.33
CA THR A 110 0.66 -17.70 -7.54
C THR A 110 0.00 -17.00 -6.37
N LEU A 111 0.44 -17.31 -5.14
CA LEU A 111 -0.11 -16.65 -3.96
C LEU A 111 0.38 -15.21 -3.92
N VAL A 112 -0.51 -14.26 -4.17
CA VAL A 112 -0.21 -12.83 -4.01
C VAL A 112 -0.68 -12.41 -2.62
N VAL A 113 0.23 -11.81 -1.85
CA VAL A 113 -0.01 -11.40 -0.47
C VAL A 113 0.11 -9.88 -0.37
N ASN A 114 -0.95 -9.13 -0.09
CA ASN A 114 -2.33 -9.58 0.12
C ASN A 114 -3.07 -9.83 -1.22
N ASP A 115 -4.25 -10.45 -1.14
CA ASP A 115 -5.12 -10.66 -2.30
C ASP A 115 -5.36 -9.32 -3.03
N PRO A 116 -4.97 -9.18 -4.31
CA PRO A 116 -5.06 -7.92 -5.03
C PRO A 116 -6.48 -7.36 -5.12
N ALA A 117 -7.51 -8.23 -5.13
CA ALA A 117 -8.90 -7.81 -5.14
C ALA A 117 -9.30 -7.12 -3.84
N TRP A 118 -8.88 -7.67 -2.70
CA TRP A 118 -9.13 -7.05 -1.41
C TRP A 118 -8.28 -5.82 -1.18
N VAL A 119 -7.04 -5.79 -1.68
CA VAL A 119 -6.17 -4.61 -1.57
C VAL A 119 -6.82 -3.38 -2.21
N ARG A 120 -7.42 -3.51 -3.40
CA ARG A 120 -8.06 -2.36 -4.06
C ARG A 120 -9.46 -2.04 -3.55
N ASN A 121 -10.18 -3.03 -3.00
CA ASN A 121 -11.56 -2.87 -2.53
C ASN A 121 -11.67 -2.65 -1.00
N SER A 122 -10.55 -2.62 -0.28
CA SER A 122 -10.52 -2.33 1.17
C SER A 122 -9.74 -1.03 1.49
N PRO A 123 -10.12 0.12 0.91
CA PRO A 123 -9.45 1.38 1.23
C PRO A 123 -9.58 1.71 2.71
N GLU A 124 -8.44 1.91 3.39
CA GLU A 124 -8.31 1.86 4.86
C GLU A 124 -9.37 2.65 5.64
N LYS A 125 -9.73 3.86 5.18
CA LYS A 125 -10.69 4.73 5.88
C LYS A 125 -12.16 4.49 5.54
N ILE A 126 -12.43 3.83 4.40
CA ILE A 126 -13.80 3.49 3.99
C ILE A 126 -14.13 2.09 4.46
N PHE A 127 -13.20 1.14 4.37
CA PHE A 127 -13.46 -0.26 4.74
C PHE A 127 -13.96 -0.43 6.18
N VAL A 128 -13.53 0.45 7.10
CA VAL A 128 -14.01 0.43 8.49
C VAL A 128 -15.52 0.71 8.61
N THR A 129 -16.17 1.34 7.63
CA THR A 129 -17.62 1.62 7.67
C THR A 129 -18.49 0.36 7.61
N GLU A 130 -17.90 -0.79 7.28
CA GLU A 130 -18.56 -2.10 7.41
C GLU A 130 -18.72 -2.55 8.88
N PHE A 131 -18.08 -1.84 9.83
CA PHE A 131 -18.10 -2.11 11.27
C PHE A 131 -18.46 -0.84 12.08
N PRO A 132 -19.60 -0.19 11.80
CA PRO A 132 -19.94 1.11 12.37
C PRO A 132 -20.03 1.09 13.91
N GLU A 133 -20.34 -0.06 14.51
CA GLU A 133 -20.41 -0.25 15.96
C GLU A 133 -19.05 -0.17 16.68
N LEU A 134 -17.94 -0.25 15.92
CA LEU A 134 -16.58 -0.12 16.43
C LEU A 134 -15.97 1.25 16.11
N MET A 135 -16.73 2.14 15.48
CA MET A 135 -16.28 3.46 15.04
C MET A 135 -16.85 4.58 15.93
N PRO A 136 -16.15 5.72 16.05
CA PRO A 136 -16.81 6.95 16.45
C PRO A 136 -17.81 7.39 15.37
N GLU A 137 -18.73 8.28 15.74
CA GLU A 137 -19.60 8.97 14.80
C GLU A 137 -18.76 9.55 13.65
N THR A 138 -19.12 9.20 12.41
CA THR A 138 -18.28 9.47 11.24
C THR A 138 -19.14 9.96 10.07
N LEU A 139 -18.79 11.14 9.56
CA LEU A 139 -19.33 11.70 8.33
C LEU A 139 -18.30 11.60 7.20
N ILE A 140 -18.72 11.08 6.04
CA ILE A 140 -17.95 11.10 4.80
C ILE A 140 -18.71 11.96 3.79
N THR A 141 -18.15 13.12 3.41
CA THR A 141 -18.85 14.06 2.53
C THR A 141 -17.89 14.95 1.74
N LYS A 142 -18.38 15.50 0.64
CA LYS A 142 -17.80 16.66 -0.05
C LYS A 142 -18.61 17.95 0.19
N ASP A 143 -19.74 17.87 0.89
CA ASP A 143 -20.63 18.99 1.15
C ASP A 143 -20.21 19.73 2.44
N PRO A 144 -19.78 21.00 2.35
CA PRO A 144 -19.44 21.81 3.51
C PRO A 144 -20.59 22.01 4.51
N GLN A 145 -21.85 21.96 4.05
CA GLN A 145 -23.02 22.14 4.90
C GLN A 145 -23.19 20.95 5.85
N GLU A 146 -22.98 19.73 5.35
CA GLU A 146 -22.98 18.51 6.16
C GLU A 146 -21.86 18.55 7.22
N VAL A 147 -20.66 19.04 6.85
CA VAL A 147 -19.56 19.20 7.82
C VAL A 147 -19.93 20.20 8.92
N ALA A 148 -20.56 21.33 8.56
CA ALA A 148 -20.99 22.34 9.53
C ALA A 148 -22.09 21.81 10.47
N ALA A 149 -23.04 21.03 9.93
CA ALA A 149 -24.09 20.39 10.71
C ALA A 149 -23.52 19.37 11.71
N PHE A 150 -22.64 18.48 11.23
CA PHE A 150 -21.97 17.48 12.07
C PHE A 150 -21.13 18.12 13.18
N ARG A 151 -20.40 19.20 12.87
CA ARG A 151 -19.66 19.97 13.88
C ARG A 151 -20.56 20.60 14.92
N LYS A 152 -21.72 21.13 14.51
CA LYS A 152 -22.70 21.71 15.44
C LYS A 152 -23.31 20.65 16.38
N GLU A 153 -23.46 19.43 15.90
CA GLU A 153 -23.98 18.31 16.70
C GLU A 153 -22.98 17.80 17.73
N PHE A 154 -21.72 17.60 17.32
CA PHE A 154 -20.70 16.93 18.15
C PHE A 154 -19.66 17.87 18.79
N GLY A 155 -19.65 19.16 18.43
CA GLY A 155 -18.72 20.17 18.93
C GLY A 155 -17.35 20.08 18.27
N ASP A 156 -16.40 19.43 18.94
CA ASP A 156 -15.03 19.27 18.47
C ASP A 156 -14.93 18.06 17.53
N ILE A 157 -14.37 18.24 16.33
CA ILE A 157 -14.30 17.19 15.30
C ILE A 157 -12.89 17.01 14.75
N ILE A 158 -12.62 15.81 14.22
CA ILE A 158 -11.42 15.51 13.43
C ILE A 158 -11.80 15.51 11.95
N VAL A 159 -11.09 16.32 11.15
CA VAL A 159 -11.21 16.32 9.68
C VAL A 159 -9.94 15.74 9.08
N LYS A 160 -10.10 14.79 8.16
CA LYS A 160 -9.00 14.05 7.52
C LYS A 160 -9.35 13.65 6.10
N PRO A 161 -8.39 13.61 5.14
CA PRO A 161 -8.65 13.13 3.79
C PRO A 161 -8.88 11.62 3.80
N LEU A 162 -9.66 11.12 2.83
CA LEU A 162 -9.91 9.69 2.66
C LEU A 162 -8.62 8.95 2.30
N TYR A 163 -7.86 9.50 1.35
CA TYR A 163 -6.60 8.95 0.87
C TYR A 163 -5.40 9.73 1.43
N GLY A 164 -4.25 9.06 1.56
CA GLY A 164 -3.03 9.61 2.17
C GLY A 164 -2.57 8.82 3.40
N ASN A 165 -1.31 9.03 3.79
CA ASN A 165 -0.60 8.28 4.83
C ASN A 165 0.07 9.22 5.86
N GLY A 166 0.54 8.66 6.98
CA GLY A 166 1.44 9.36 7.91
C GLY A 166 0.86 10.56 8.67
N GLY A 167 -0.46 10.66 8.80
CA GLY A 167 -1.11 11.79 9.49
C GLY A 167 -1.19 13.08 8.67
N ALA A 168 -0.78 13.06 7.40
CA ALA A 168 -0.91 14.19 6.50
C ALA A 168 -2.38 14.59 6.33
N GLY A 169 -2.66 15.87 6.51
CA GLY A 169 -4.00 16.42 6.36
C GLY A 169 -4.97 16.08 7.49
N ILE A 170 -4.50 15.71 8.69
CA ILE A 170 -5.40 15.55 9.85
C ILE A 170 -5.48 16.86 10.63
N PHE A 171 -6.70 17.34 10.86
CA PHE A 171 -6.97 18.57 11.60
C PHE A 171 -7.94 18.31 12.73
N HIS A 172 -7.64 18.88 13.89
CA HIS A 172 -8.58 18.97 15.00
C HIS A 172 -9.25 20.35 14.96
N LEU A 173 -10.57 20.34 14.77
CA LEU A 173 -11.37 21.55 14.67
C LEU A 173 -12.24 21.69 15.91
N HIS A 174 -11.93 22.70 16.71
CA HIS A 174 -12.74 23.07 17.87
C HIS A 174 -14.04 23.76 17.45
N GLU A 175 -15.10 23.66 18.26
CA GLU A 175 -16.40 24.30 17.99
C GLU A 175 -16.29 25.83 17.76
N ALA A 176 -15.31 26.50 18.38
CA ALA A 176 -15.11 27.94 18.24
C ALA A 176 -14.25 28.36 17.03
N ASP A 177 -13.66 27.42 16.28
CA ASP A 177 -12.71 27.73 15.21
C ASP A 177 -13.40 28.37 13.99
N ARG A 178 -12.97 29.58 13.63
CA ARG A 178 -13.54 30.37 12.53
C ARG A 178 -13.04 29.94 11.15
N ASN A 179 -12.02 29.08 11.09
CA ASN A 179 -11.31 28.76 9.85
C ASN A 179 -11.93 27.62 9.03
N LEU A 180 -13.11 27.11 9.41
CA LEU A 180 -13.74 25.96 8.75
C LEU A 180 -13.81 26.12 7.22
N ALA A 181 -14.26 27.28 6.74
CA ALA A 181 -14.40 27.53 5.31
C ALA A 181 -13.07 27.46 4.56
N SER A 182 -12.03 28.14 5.07
CA SER A 182 -10.70 28.13 4.46
C SER A 182 -10.05 26.74 4.49
N LEU A 183 -10.30 25.96 5.55
CA LEU A 183 -9.78 24.61 5.68
C LEU A 183 -10.46 23.66 4.68
N LEU A 184 -11.78 23.74 4.53
CA LEU A 184 -12.52 22.98 3.53
C LEU A 184 -12.14 23.37 2.09
N GLU A 185 -11.91 24.65 1.83
CA GLU A 185 -11.41 25.12 0.53
C GLU A 185 -10.02 24.55 0.21
N MET A 186 -9.09 24.59 1.17
CA MET A 186 -7.77 24.00 1.02
C MET A 186 -7.85 22.49 0.75
N PHE A 187 -8.74 21.77 1.44
CA PHE A 187 -8.98 20.34 1.19
C PHE A 187 -9.47 20.08 -0.23
N GLY A 188 -10.46 20.85 -0.70
CA GLY A 188 -11.02 20.68 -2.04
C GLY A 188 -10.05 20.97 -3.18
N GLN A 189 -8.94 21.67 -2.91
CA GLN A 189 -7.87 21.90 -3.89
C GLN A 189 -6.77 20.85 -3.83
N MET A 190 -6.49 20.30 -2.64
CA MET A 190 -5.37 19.39 -2.41
C MET A 190 -5.73 17.91 -2.63
N PHE A 191 -6.99 17.52 -2.46
CA PHE A 191 -7.46 16.13 -2.48
C PHE A 191 -8.73 15.96 -3.34
#